data_AF-A0A6M3LDN0-F1
#
_entry.id   AF-A0A6M3LDN0-F1
#
_cell.length_a   1.000
_cell.length_b   1.000
_cell.length_c   1.000
_cell.angle_alpha   90.00
_cell.angle_beta   90.00
_cell.angle_gamma   90.00
#
_symmetry.space_group_name_H-M   'P 1'
#
loop_
_entity.id
_entity.type
_entity.pdbx_description
1 polymer ?
#
loop_
_entity_poly.entity_id
_entity_poly.type
_entity_poly.pdbx_seq_one_letter_code
_entity_poly.pdbx_strand_id
1 'polypeptide(L)'
;MDNLSINYSSPYELEEVIRKHPELEDEYNRVYAEALKVQRIAELELEILISEIVDEICSKRNVPPSAKSEVRRTEVPLDKRYKKLKMKCIETETQANILKGAVKAVAARGYCLTELGRMTIKSMGGGPFVMKDQQYLNYNVTKDLGTKMDYESGEE
;
A
#
# COMPACT_ATOMS: atom_id res chain seq x y z
N MET A 1 18.27 -7.45 6.16
CA MET A 1 16.82 -7.57 6.45
C MET A 1 16.61 -7.65 7.97
N ASP A 2 17.46 -7.03 8.77
CA ASP A 2 17.55 -7.34 10.21
C ASP A 2 16.49 -6.61 11.04
N ASN A 3 15.86 -5.57 10.46
CA ASN A 3 14.83 -4.74 11.08
C ASN A 3 13.47 -5.43 11.31
N LEU A 4 13.27 -6.63 10.75
CA LEU A 4 12.04 -7.42 10.95
C LEU A 4 12.16 -8.43 12.09
N SER A 5 13.36 -8.66 12.61
CA SER A 5 13.56 -9.55 13.75
C SER A 5 13.21 -8.84 15.08
N ILE A 6 12.73 -9.64 16.03
CA ILE A 6 12.38 -9.21 17.38
C ILE A 6 13.42 -9.87 18.30
N ASN A 7 14.52 -9.16 18.57
CA ASN A 7 15.60 -9.61 19.45
C ASN A 7 15.85 -8.54 20.51
N TYR A 8 15.49 -8.81 21.75
CA TYR A 8 15.80 -7.94 22.89
C TYR A 8 16.23 -8.74 24.10
N SER A 9 17.26 -8.23 24.77
CA SER A 9 17.95 -8.87 25.89
C SER A 9 17.43 -8.36 27.24
N SER A 10 16.65 -7.27 27.24
CA SER A 10 16.06 -6.69 28.47
C SER A 10 14.72 -5.99 28.24
N PRO A 11 13.89 -5.81 29.30
CA PRO A 11 12.66 -5.02 29.24
C PRO A 11 12.86 -3.55 28.83
N TYR A 12 14.00 -2.95 29.17
CA TYR A 12 14.32 -1.57 28.81
C TYR A 12 14.62 -1.42 27.31
N GLU A 13 15.31 -2.41 26.73
CA GLU A 13 15.51 -2.47 25.27
C GLU A 13 14.18 -2.63 24.53
N LEU A 14 13.25 -3.43 25.07
CA LEU A 14 11.91 -3.59 24.51
C LEU A 14 11.13 -2.26 24.51
N GLU A 15 11.16 -1.50 25.60
CA GLU A 15 10.49 -0.20 25.68
C GLU A 15 11.07 0.82 24.68
N GLU A 16 12.40 0.84 24.51
CA GLU A 16 13.04 1.67 23.50
C GLU A 16 12.66 1.27 22.07
N VAL A 17 12.59 -0.03 21.78
CA VAL A 17 12.17 -0.54 20.46
C VAL A 17 10.71 -0.19 20.17
N ILE A 18 9.81 -0.33 21.16
CA ILE A 18 8.40 0.07 21.03
C ILE A 18 8.29 1.56 20.73
N ARG A 19 9.03 2.40 21.46
CA ARG A 19 9.01 3.86 21.28
C ARG A 19 9.49 4.32 19.90
N LYS A 20 10.51 3.67 19.34
CA LYS A 20 11.05 3.99 18.00
C LYS A 20 10.26 3.37 16.85
N HIS A 21 9.38 2.41 17.14
CA HIS A 21 8.69 1.67 16.09
C HIS A 21 7.75 2.52 15.21
N PRO A 22 6.99 3.51 15.73
CA PRO A 22 6.18 4.40 14.91
C PRO A 22 7.00 5.17 13.85
N GLU A 23 8.21 5.61 14.18
CA GLU A 23 9.10 6.31 13.23
C GLU A 23 9.48 5.40 12.06
N LEU A 24 9.73 4.12 12.34
CA LEU A 24 9.99 3.11 11.31
C LEU A 24 8.74 2.86 10.46
N GLU A 25 7.57 2.74 11.08
CA GLU A 25 6.31 2.57 10.35
C GLU A 25 6.03 3.75 9.41
N ASP A 26 6.23 4.98 9.87
CA ASP A 26 6.09 6.20 9.06
C ASP A 26 7.06 6.22 7.89
N GLU A 27 8.32 5.81 8.09
CA GLU A 27 9.32 5.71 7.03
C GLU A 27 8.87 4.75 5.91
N TYR A 28 8.45 3.55 6.26
CA TYR A 28 7.98 2.55 5.29
C TYR A 28 6.71 3.02 4.57
N ASN A 29 5.77 3.66 5.29
CA ASN A 29 4.57 4.24 4.70
C ASN A 29 4.91 5.36 3.71
N ARG A 30 5.88 6.23 4.02
CA ARG A 30 6.33 7.30 3.11
C ARG A 30 6.91 6.72 1.82
N VAL A 31 7.81 5.76 1.93
CA VAL A 31 8.45 5.11 0.76
C VAL A 31 7.41 4.38 -0.09
N TYR A 32 6.45 3.70 0.55
CA TYR A 32 5.34 3.06 -0.17
C TYR A 32 4.44 4.07 -0.89
N ALA A 33 4.12 5.20 -0.27
CA ALA A 33 3.32 6.27 -0.88
C ALA A 33 4.03 6.88 -2.12
N GLU A 34 5.35 7.05 -2.06
CA GLU A 34 6.16 7.48 -3.20
C GLU A 34 6.11 6.46 -4.35
N ALA A 35 6.25 5.17 -4.04
CA ALA A 35 6.16 4.12 -5.05
C ALA A 35 4.77 4.07 -5.72
N LEU A 36 3.69 4.23 -4.94
CA LEU A 36 2.33 4.33 -5.49
C LEU A 36 2.17 5.54 -6.41
N LYS A 37 2.78 6.68 -6.07
CA LYS A 37 2.75 7.86 -6.93
C LYS A 37 3.43 7.58 -8.27
N VAL A 38 4.59 6.93 -8.25
CA VAL A 38 5.32 6.53 -9.47
C VAL A 38 4.49 5.57 -10.32
N GLN A 39 3.89 4.56 -9.70
CA GLN A 39 2.99 3.62 -10.40
C GLN A 39 1.85 4.36 -11.10
N ARG A 40 1.14 5.25 -10.39
CA ARG A 40 0.03 6.02 -10.96
C ARG A 40 0.45 6.91 -12.12
N ILE A 41 1.63 7.52 -12.04
CA ILE A 41 2.18 8.31 -13.15
C ILE A 41 2.41 7.41 -14.37
N ALA A 42 3.01 6.23 -14.19
CA ALA A 42 3.24 5.29 -15.29
C ALA A 42 1.92 4.79 -15.91
N GLU A 43 0.89 4.53 -15.11
CA GLU A 43 -0.45 4.16 -15.58
C GLU A 43 -1.12 5.27 -16.40
N LEU A 44 -0.99 6.53 -15.96
CA LEU A 44 -1.48 7.69 -16.71
C LEU A 44 -0.74 7.87 -18.03
N GLU A 45 0.59 7.76 -18.02
CA GLU A 45 1.41 7.79 -19.24
C GLU A 45 0.95 6.71 -20.23
N LEU A 46 0.63 5.50 -19.74
CA LEU A 46 0.17 4.40 -20.58
C LEU A 46 -1.19 4.69 -21.20
N GLU A 47 -2.14 5.25 -20.46
CA GLU A 47 -3.48 5.54 -20.99
C GLU A 47 -3.45 6.67 -22.03
N ILE A 48 -2.60 7.67 -21.83
CA ILE A 48 -2.33 8.72 -22.83
C ILE A 48 -1.78 8.08 -24.10
N LEU A 49 -0.74 7.25 -23.98
CA LEU A 49 -0.13 6.59 -25.13
C LEU A 49 -1.11 5.67 -25.88
N ILE A 50 -1.97 4.94 -25.17
CA ILE A 50 -3.02 4.13 -25.79
C ILE A 50 -3.92 5.01 -26.65
N SER A 51 -4.33 6.16 -26.13
CA SER A 51 -5.20 7.11 -26.83
C SER A 51 -4.52 7.66 -28.09
N GLU A 52 -3.25 8.05 -27.97
CA GLU A 52 -2.43 8.52 -29.11
C GLU A 52 -2.32 7.46 -30.20
N ILE A 53 -2.01 6.20 -29.85
CA ILE A 53 -1.90 5.10 -30.82
C ILE A 53 -3.25 4.84 -31.52
N VAL A 54 -4.35 4.82 -30.75
CA VAL A 54 -5.69 4.63 -31.33
C VAL A 54 -6.02 5.75 -32.31
N ASP A 55 -5.79 7.00 -31.95
CA ASP A 55 -6.09 8.14 -32.81
C ASP A 55 -5.17 8.17 -34.04
N GLU A 56 -3.89 7.81 -33.92
CA GLU A 56 -2.97 7.64 -35.06
C GLU A 56 -3.50 6.58 -36.06
N ILE A 57 -3.93 5.41 -35.57
CA ILE A 57 -4.43 4.32 -36.42
C ILE A 57 -5.77 4.70 -37.06
N CYS A 58 -6.70 5.22 -36.26
CA CYS A 58 -8.04 5.56 -36.72
C CYS A 58 -8.01 6.70 -37.75
N SER A 59 -7.13 7.69 -37.57
CA SER A 59 -6.98 8.80 -38.52
C SER A 59 -6.38 8.36 -39.84
N LYS A 60 -5.40 7.44 -39.83
CA LYS A 60 -4.79 6.91 -41.06
C LYS A 60 -5.75 6.05 -41.89
N ARG A 61 -6.69 5.36 -41.24
CA ARG A 61 -7.57 4.37 -41.89
C ARG A 61 -9.03 4.82 -41.98
N ASN A 62 -9.37 6.03 -41.52
CA ASN A 62 -10.75 6.55 -41.41
C ASN A 62 -11.70 5.55 -40.72
N VAL A 63 -11.24 5.00 -39.59
CA VAL A 63 -11.99 3.99 -38.84
C VAL A 63 -13.23 4.63 -38.22
N PRO A 64 -14.43 4.03 -38.36
CA PRO A 64 -15.64 4.56 -37.74
C PRO A 64 -15.54 4.53 -36.20
N PRO A 65 -16.23 5.45 -35.48
CA PRO A 65 -16.19 5.50 -34.02
C PRO A 65 -16.53 4.17 -33.32
N SER A 66 -17.45 3.38 -33.90
CA SER A 66 -17.86 2.08 -33.39
C SER A 66 -16.73 1.04 -33.35
N ALA A 67 -15.72 1.16 -34.21
CA ALA A 67 -14.61 0.22 -34.31
C ALA A 67 -13.36 0.66 -33.51
N LYS A 68 -13.35 1.85 -32.88
CA LYS A 68 -12.22 2.32 -32.06
C LYS A 68 -11.87 1.36 -30.91
N SER A 69 -12.89 0.75 -30.29
CA SER A 69 -12.71 -0.24 -29.22
C SER A 69 -11.98 -1.50 -29.70
N GLU A 70 -12.25 -1.91 -30.93
CA GLU A 70 -11.60 -3.08 -31.53
C GLU A 70 -10.12 -2.80 -31.80
N VAL A 71 -9.80 -1.65 -32.41
CA VAL A 71 -8.42 -1.18 -32.61
C VAL A 71 -7.65 -1.14 -31.29
N ARG A 72 -8.27 -0.61 -30.22
CA ARG A 72 -7.66 -0.57 -28.88
C ARG A 72 -7.27 -1.96 -28.37
N ARG A 73 -8.10 -2.98 -28.63
CA ARG A 73 -7.90 -4.34 -28.10
C ARG A 73 -6.91 -5.15 -28.93
N THR A 74 -6.90 -4.99 -30.24
CA THR A 74 -6.17 -5.86 -31.16
C THR A 74 -4.85 -5.26 -31.64
N GLU A 75 -4.82 -3.96 -31.92
CA GLU A 75 -3.67 -3.32 -32.58
C GLU A 75 -2.73 -2.62 -31.58
N VAL A 76 -3.29 -1.94 -30.56
CA VAL A 76 -2.47 -1.23 -29.56
C VAL A 76 -1.46 -2.16 -28.84
N PRO A 77 -1.82 -3.40 -28.44
CA PRO A 77 -0.86 -4.31 -27.80
C PRO A 77 0.32 -4.71 -28.69
N LEU A 78 0.20 -4.53 -30.02
CA LEU A 78 1.26 -4.84 -30.97
C LEU A 78 2.29 -3.71 -31.10
N ASP A 79 1.95 -2.47 -30.72
CA ASP A 79 2.83 -1.31 -30.80
C ASP A 79 4.03 -1.45 -29.83
N LYS A 80 5.24 -1.15 -30.32
CA LYS A 80 6.48 -1.27 -29.55
C LYS A 80 6.53 -0.29 -28.38
N ARG A 81 5.99 0.92 -28.54
CA ARG A 81 5.89 1.95 -27.49
C ARG A 81 4.99 1.45 -26.36
N TYR A 82 3.84 0.89 -26.71
CA TYR A 82 2.91 0.29 -25.75
C TYR A 82 3.61 -0.81 -24.95
N LYS A 83 4.27 -1.75 -25.62
CA LYS A 83 4.98 -2.86 -24.93
C LYS A 83 6.03 -2.36 -23.95
N LYS A 84 6.85 -1.38 -24.36
CA LYS A 84 7.88 -0.78 -23.50
C LYS A 84 7.28 -0.13 -22.26
N LEU A 85 6.24 0.68 -22.44
CA LEU A 85 5.61 1.40 -21.34
C LEU A 85 4.81 0.46 -20.43
N LYS A 86 4.15 -0.56 -21.00
CA LYS A 86 3.47 -1.61 -20.24
C LYS A 86 4.42 -2.37 -19.32
N MET A 87 5.63 -2.68 -19.78
CA MET A 87 6.66 -3.29 -18.94
C MET A 87 7.06 -2.38 -17.77
N LYS A 88 7.26 -1.08 -18.02
CA LYS A 88 7.53 -0.09 -16.96
C LYS A 88 6.40 -0.06 -15.93
N CYS A 89 5.13 -0.08 -16.35
CA CYS A 89 3.99 -0.16 -15.43
C CYS A 89 4.06 -1.41 -14.54
N ILE A 90 4.32 -2.59 -15.13
CA ILE A 90 4.45 -3.86 -14.41
C ILE A 90 5.59 -3.81 -13.38
N GLU A 91 6.74 -3.25 -13.76
CA GLU A 91 7.89 -3.08 -12.86
C GLU A 91 7.53 -2.18 -11.67
N THR A 92 6.92 -1.03 -11.93
CA THR A 92 6.51 -0.09 -10.87
C THR A 92 5.43 -0.67 -9.95
N GLU A 93 4.47 -1.41 -10.50
CA GLU A 93 3.44 -2.12 -9.73
C GLU A 93 4.07 -3.20 -8.84
N THR A 94 5.04 -3.94 -9.37
CA THR A 94 5.75 -4.98 -8.62
C THR A 94 6.51 -4.36 -7.44
N GLN A 95 7.21 -3.24 -7.66
CA GLN A 95 7.90 -2.51 -6.61
C GLN A 95 6.94 -2.00 -5.52
N ALA A 96 5.81 -1.41 -5.92
CA ALA A 96 4.77 -0.98 -4.98
C ALA A 96 4.20 -2.16 -4.17
N ASN A 97 3.98 -3.32 -4.79
CA ASN A 97 3.50 -4.52 -4.11
C ASN A 97 4.52 -5.10 -3.11
N ILE A 98 5.81 -5.07 -3.43
CA ILE A 98 6.88 -5.46 -2.49
C ILE A 98 6.86 -4.54 -1.27
N LEU A 99 6.79 -3.22 -1.49
CA LEU A 99 6.75 -2.23 -0.41
C LEU A 99 5.47 -2.34 0.42
N LYS A 100 4.32 -2.64 -0.20
CA LYS A 100 3.08 -2.95 0.51
C LYS A 100 3.24 -4.16 1.44
N GLY A 101 3.96 -5.19 0.99
CA GLY A 101 4.33 -6.33 1.82
C GLY A 101 5.19 -5.92 3.02
N ALA A 102 6.17 -5.05 2.81
CA ALA A 102 7.02 -4.54 3.87
C ALA A 102 6.24 -3.71 4.91
N VAL A 103 5.36 -2.79 4.47
CA VAL A 103 4.48 -2.01 5.37
C VAL A 103 3.64 -2.94 6.24
N LYS A 104 3.02 -3.97 5.63
CA LYS A 104 2.24 -4.97 6.39
C LYS A 104 3.08 -5.72 7.41
N ALA A 105 4.31 -6.09 7.07
CA ALA A 105 5.21 -6.78 7.98
C ALA A 105 5.64 -5.87 9.15
N VAL A 106 5.88 -4.59 8.89
CA VAL A 106 6.20 -3.59 9.92
C VAL A 106 5.01 -3.38 10.85
N ALA A 107 3.80 -3.20 10.32
CA ALA A 107 2.58 -3.11 11.14
C ALA A 107 2.36 -4.37 12.00
N ALA A 108 2.53 -5.57 11.41
CA ALA A 108 2.45 -6.84 12.14
C ALA A 108 3.46 -6.90 13.30
N ARG A 109 4.70 -6.45 13.07
CA ARG A 109 5.72 -6.34 14.11
C ARG A 109 5.29 -5.40 15.23
N GLY A 110 4.64 -4.29 14.93
CA GLY A 110 4.13 -3.35 15.94
C GLY A 110 3.09 -3.96 16.86
N TYR A 111 2.18 -4.77 16.32
CA TYR A 111 1.24 -5.53 17.15
C TYR A 111 1.97 -6.52 18.05
N CYS A 112 2.93 -7.29 17.53
CA CYS A 112 3.71 -8.23 18.32
C CYS A 112 4.49 -7.54 19.45
N LEU A 113 5.12 -6.39 19.18
CA LEU A 113 5.84 -5.61 20.18
C LEU A 113 4.92 -5.10 21.30
N THR A 114 3.72 -4.64 20.93
CA THR A 114 2.71 -4.16 21.89
C THR A 114 2.24 -5.28 22.81
N GLU A 115 1.95 -6.46 22.25
CA GLU A 115 1.55 -7.63 23.04
C GLU A 115 2.68 -8.12 23.95
N LEU A 116 3.93 -8.14 23.48
CA LEU A 116 5.08 -8.53 24.28
C LEU A 116 5.31 -7.54 25.44
N GLY A 117 5.19 -6.23 25.21
CA GLY A 117 5.22 -5.23 26.27
C GLY A 117 4.14 -5.45 27.33
N ARG A 118 2.89 -5.76 26.93
CA ARG A 118 1.79 -6.09 27.86
C ARG A 118 2.11 -7.33 28.70
N MET A 119 2.66 -8.38 28.09
CA MET A 119 3.00 -9.63 28.78
C MET A 119 4.13 -9.43 29.80
N THR A 120 5.19 -8.70 29.44
CA THR A 120 6.30 -8.40 30.35
C THR A 120 5.80 -7.70 31.61
N ILE A 121 4.91 -6.72 31.46
CA ILE A 121 4.36 -5.95 32.59
C ILE A 121 3.48 -6.85 33.48
N LYS A 122 2.62 -7.67 32.88
CA LYS A 122 1.77 -8.63 33.61
C LYS A 122 2.61 -9.65 34.39
N SER A 123 3.74 -10.08 33.85
CA SER A 123 4.65 -11.03 34.50
C SER A 123 5.45 -10.43 35.67
N MET A 124 5.66 -9.12 35.66
CA MET A 124 6.42 -8.40 36.71
C MET A 124 5.57 -7.92 37.89
N GLY A 125 4.27 -8.27 37.95
CA GLY A 125 3.37 -7.87 39.04
C GLY A 125 3.03 -6.38 39.07
N GLY A 126 3.37 -5.62 38.02
CA GLY A 126 3.04 -4.21 37.88
C GLY A 126 1.56 -4.03 37.53
N GLY A 127 0.90 -3.07 38.19
CA GLY A 127 -0.45 -2.63 37.83
C GLY A 127 -0.58 -2.17 36.37
N PRO A 128 -1.80 -1.90 35.89
CA PRO A 128 -2.07 -1.70 34.46
C PRO A 128 -1.20 -0.61 33.85
N PHE A 129 -0.49 -0.94 32.77
CA PHE A 129 0.24 0.01 31.95
C PHE A 129 -0.77 0.86 31.18
N VAL A 130 -0.99 2.09 31.65
CA VAL A 130 -1.73 3.08 30.88
C VAL A 130 -0.75 3.64 29.85
N MET A 131 -0.70 3.06 28.64
CA MET A 131 -0.22 3.80 27.49
C MET A 131 -1.13 5.01 27.35
N LYS A 132 -0.65 6.21 27.75
CA LYS A 132 -1.41 7.46 27.56
C LYS A 132 -1.77 7.71 26.09
N ASP A 133 -1.13 7.00 25.16
CA ASP A 133 -1.29 7.16 23.71
C ASP A 133 -2.06 6.01 23.04
N GLN A 134 -2.83 5.21 23.80
CA GLN A 134 -3.67 4.14 23.24
C GLN A 134 -4.78 4.66 22.29
N GLN A 135 -4.98 5.98 22.23
CA GLN A 135 -5.84 6.65 21.25
C GLN A 135 -5.25 6.67 19.83
N TYR A 136 -3.93 6.62 19.65
CA TYR A 136 -3.30 6.68 18.31
C TYR A 136 -3.32 5.33 17.58
N LEU A 137 -3.20 4.21 18.30
CA LEU A 137 -3.24 2.86 17.70
C LEU A 137 -4.66 2.45 17.27
N ASN A 138 -5.71 2.82 18.01
CA ASN A 138 -7.08 2.47 17.63
C ASN A 138 -7.62 3.29 16.44
N TYR A 139 -7.02 4.43 16.13
CA TYR A 139 -7.48 5.30 15.04
C TYR A 139 -7.08 4.77 13.64
N ASN A 140 -5.98 4.03 13.54
CA ASN A 140 -5.49 3.51 12.26
C ASN A 140 -6.07 2.12 11.92
N VAL A 141 -6.43 1.31 12.92
CA VAL A 141 -7.04 -0.01 12.69
C VAL A 141 -8.49 0.08 12.21
N THR A 142 -9.24 1.09 12.69
CA THR A 142 -10.67 1.22 12.38
C THR A 142 -10.96 1.81 11.00
N LYS A 143 -10.03 2.56 10.39
CA LYS A 143 -10.19 3.06 9.02
C LYS A 143 -9.98 1.99 7.95
N ASP A 144 -9.06 1.05 8.16
CA ASP A 144 -8.74 0.02 7.15
C ASP A 144 -9.68 -1.19 7.18
N LEU A 145 -10.47 -1.35 8.24
CA LEU A 145 -11.50 -2.40 8.37
C LEU A 145 -12.93 -1.92 8.06
N GLY A 146 -13.13 -0.62 7.79
CA GLY A 146 -14.44 0.02 7.62
C GLY A 146 -15.02 -0.02 6.21
N THR A 147 -14.66 -1.00 5.36
CA THR A 147 -15.35 -1.18 4.07
C THR A 147 -16.31 -2.37 4.16
N LYS A 148 -17.60 -2.03 4.19
CA LYS A 148 -18.84 -2.85 4.14
C LYS A 148 -19.39 -3.32 5.49
N MET A 149 -20.53 -2.75 5.88
CA MET A 149 -21.84 -3.41 5.75
C MET A 149 -22.96 -2.38 5.89
N ASP A 150 -23.88 -2.40 4.93
CA ASP A 150 -25.18 -1.74 4.98
C ASP A 150 -26.00 -2.26 6.17
N TYR A 151 -26.66 -1.36 6.90
CA TYR A 151 -27.92 -1.67 7.58
C TYR A 151 -28.85 -0.48 7.43
N GLU A 152 -29.97 -0.75 6.75
CA GLU A 152 -31.19 0.03 6.77
C GLU A 152 -31.65 0.23 8.22
N SER A 153 -32.02 1.46 8.56
CA SER A 153 -33.09 1.73 9.53
C SER A 153 -33.57 3.17 9.31
N GLY A 154 -34.52 3.31 8.40
CA GLY A 154 -35.50 4.38 8.48
C GLY A 154 -36.55 3.98 9.51
N GLU A 155 -36.62 4.76 10.57
CA GLU A 155 -37.76 4.93 11.48
C GLU A 155 -37.85 6.46 11.62
N GLU A 156 -38.99 7.15 11.65
CA GLU A 156 -40.43 6.87 11.49
C GLU A 156 -41.05 8.24 11.14
#